data_AF-A0A4U6QLB4-F1
#
_entry.id   AF-A0A4U6QLB4-F1
#
_cell.length_a   1.000
_cell.length_b   1.000
_cell.length_c   1.000
_cell.angle_alpha   90.00
_cell.angle_beta   90.00
_cell.angle_gamma   90.00
#
_symmetry.space_group_name_H-M   'P 1'
#
loop_
_entity.id
_entity.type
_entity.pdbx_description
1 polymer ?
#
loop_
_entity_poly.entity_id
_entity_poly.type
_entity_poly.pdbx_seq_one_letter_code
_entity_poly.pdbx_strand_id
1 'polypeptide(L)'
;MSTDGSWAQAERWVPAAVAGDPTAVDQLIRCTQADVWRFIASLAGRGEADDLTQETYLRALRALGGFEGRSGLRTWLLVIARRTVVDHLRRQASRPRTADLDDWTVPAERAAARWRPSSRSSGAATEVTDLLDRLPVERREALVLTQLVGLGYAEAADVIGCPVGTVRSRVARAREELATMLAAGGGQEGPSAAAR
;
A
#
# COMPACT_ATOMS: atom_id res chain seq x y z
N MET A 1 -5.57 8.97 14.90
CA MET A 1 -4.67 10.15 14.86
C MET A 1 -4.87 10.81 13.50
N SER A 2 -5.41 12.03 13.46
CA SER A 2 -5.72 12.73 12.20
C SER A 2 -4.45 13.03 11.40
N THR A 3 -4.19 12.24 10.37
CA THR A 3 -3.09 12.41 9.41
C THR A 3 -3.31 13.63 8.51
N ASP A 4 -4.54 14.10 8.33
CA ASP A 4 -4.81 15.23 7.45
C ASP A 4 -4.09 16.53 7.86
N GLY A 5 -3.89 16.75 9.17
CA GLY A 5 -3.16 17.93 9.67
C GLY A 5 -1.66 17.90 9.33
N SER A 6 -1.03 16.73 9.29
CA SER A 6 0.38 16.61 8.93
C SER A 6 0.58 16.83 7.42
N TRP A 7 -0.32 16.34 6.58
CA TRP A 7 -0.25 16.58 5.13
C TRP A 7 -0.47 18.05 4.77
N ALA A 8 -1.43 18.72 5.41
CA ALA A 8 -1.64 20.15 5.23
C ALA A 8 -0.43 20.99 5.68
N GLN A 9 0.26 20.57 6.75
CA GLN A 9 1.50 21.20 7.19
C GLN A 9 2.64 20.94 6.19
N ALA A 10 2.74 19.72 5.65
CA ALA A 10 3.75 19.36 4.65
C ALA A 10 3.63 20.17 3.36
N GLU A 11 2.39 20.46 2.91
CA GLU A 11 2.12 21.28 1.73
C GLU A 11 2.71 22.70 1.83
N ARG A 12 2.82 23.25 3.05
CA ARG A 12 3.38 24.60 3.26
C ARG A 12 4.87 24.68 2.93
N TRP A 13 5.60 23.57 3.00
CA TRP A 13 7.03 23.54 2.68
C TRP A 13 7.30 23.32 1.18
N VAL A 14 6.29 22.92 0.40
CA VAL A 14 6.46 22.60 -1.02
C VAL A 14 7.09 23.73 -1.82
N PRO A 15 6.64 25.02 -1.74
CA PRO A 15 7.24 26.08 -2.55
C PRO A 15 8.73 26.29 -2.26
N ALA A 16 9.13 26.24 -0.99
CA ALA A 16 10.54 26.38 -0.59
C ALA A 16 11.36 25.15 -1.00
N ALA A 17 10.80 23.95 -0.87
CA ALA A 17 11.45 22.71 -1.30
C ALA A 17 11.65 22.67 -2.82
N VAL A 18 10.69 23.17 -3.61
CA VAL A 18 10.80 23.35 -5.07
C VAL A 18 11.90 24.35 -5.42
N ALA A 19 12.05 25.42 -4.62
CA ALA A 19 13.14 26.39 -4.77
C ALA A 19 14.52 25.85 -4.31
N GLY A 20 14.59 24.61 -3.82
CA GLY A 20 15.84 23.96 -3.43
C GLY A 20 16.26 24.19 -1.97
N ASP A 21 15.37 24.67 -1.09
CA ASP A 21 15.66 24.78 0.33
C ASP A 21 15.78 23.38 0.98
N PRO A 22 16.99 22.98 1.44
CA PRO A 22 17.20 21.67 2.03
C PRO A 22 16.42 21.47 3.33
N THR A 23 16.16 22.54 4.09
CA THR A 23 15.39 22.47 5.34
C THR A 23 13.92 22.16 5.04
N ALA A 24 13.35 22.82 4.04
CA ALA A 24 11.97 22.57 3.62
C ALA A 24 11.78 21.14 3.10
N VAL A 25 12.73 20.64 2.31
CA VAL A 25 12.76 19.24 1.85
C VAL A 25 12.75 18.28 3.03
N ASP A 26 13.66 18.49 3.98
CA ASP A 26 13.86 17.63 5.14
C ASP A 26 12.63 17.61 6.07
N GLN A 27 11.97 18.75 6.25
CA GLN A 27 10.69 18.82 6.99
C GLN A 27 9.55 18.10 6.27
N LEU A 28 9.44 18.27 4.94
CA LEU A 28 8.44 17.59 4.12
C LEU A 28 8.59 16.07 4.22
N ILE A 29 9.82 15.56 4.10
CA ILE A 29 10.10 14.12 4.21
C ILE A 29 9.71 13.61 5.60
N ARG A 30 10.25 14.20 6.67
CA ARG A 30 9.97 13.76 8.05
C ARG A 30 8.48 13.73 8.37
N CYS A 31 7.73 14.72 7.90
CA CYS A 31 6.31 14.84 8.18
C CYS A 31 5.46 13.78 7.46
N THR A 32 5.93 13.29 6.30
CA THR A 32 5.15 12.40 5.43
C THR A 32 5.63 10.94 5.46
N GLN A 33 6.87 10.70 5.91
CA GLN A 33 7.55 9.41 5.79
C GLN A 33 6.79 8.26 6.47
N ALA A 34 6.24 8.49 7.67
CA ALA A 34 5.51 7.44 8.38
C ALA A 34 4.26 6.97 7.63
N ASP A 35 3.56 7.88 6.95
CA ASP A 35 2.37 7.55 6.17
C ASP A 35 2.73 6.84 4.87
N VAL A 36 3.76 7.33 4.17
CA VAL A 36 4.28 6.68 2.96
C VAL A 36 4.78 5.27 3.29
N TRP A 37 5.53 5.12 4.37
CA TRP A 37 6.03 3.82 4.82
C TRP A 37 4.90 2.86 5.15
N ARG A 38 3.87 3.30 5.89
CA ARG A 38 2.71 2.45 6.22
C ARG A 38 1.95 2.02 4.97
N PHE A 39 1.78 2.92 4.01
CA PHE A 39 1.17 2.59 2.73
C PHE A 39 1.97 1.52 1.99
N ILE A 40 3.27 1.71 1.84
CA ILE A 40 4.16 0.75 1.18
C ILE A 40 4.18 -0.60 1.92
N ALA A 41 4.32 -0.59 3.24
CA ALA A 41 4.34 -1.80 4.06
C ALA A 41 3.05 -2.64 3.92
N SER A 42 1.91 -1.98 3.75
CA SER A 42 0.63 -2.66 3.53
C SER A 42 0.48 -3.33 2.16
N LEU A 43 1.32 -2.95 1.18
CA LEU A 43 1.26 -3.47 -0.19
C LEU A 43 2.39 -4.46 -0.52
N ALA A 44 3.60 -4.19 -0.02
CA ALA A 44 4.80 -4.97 -0.30
C ALA A 44 5.31 -5.78 0.91
N GLY A 45 4.70 -5.61 2.08
CA GLY A 45 5.18 -6.16 3.34
C GLY A 45 6.23 -5.28 4.01
N ARG A 46 6.42 -5.46 5.33
CA ARG A 46 7.32 -4.63 6.14
C ARG A 46 8.79 -4.78 5.75
N GLY A 47 9.21 -5.96 5.30
CA GLY A 47 10.61 -6.24 4.95
C GLY A 47 11.13 -5.42 3.77
N GLU A 48 10.25 -5.02 2.86
CA GLU A 48 10.59 -4.20 1.68
C GLU A 48 10.30 -2.70 1.91
N ALA A 49 9.65 -2.35 3.03
CA ALA A 49 9.05 -1.04 3.20
C ALA A 49 10.09 0.08 3.34
N ASP A 50 11.21 -0.17 4.03
CA ASP A 50 12.28 0.82 4.22
C ASP A 50 12.91 1.21 2.87
N ASP A 51 13.36 0.21 2.10
CA ASP A 51 14.02 0.41 0.80
C ASP A 51 13.08 1.07 -0.21
N LEU A 52 11.83 0.62 -0.28
CA LEU A 52 10.85 1.20 -1.20
C LEU A 52 10.41 2.60 -0.78
N THR A 53 10.40 2.92 0.51
CA THR A 53 10.18 4.29 1.00
C THR A 53 11.32 5.20 0.58
N GLN A 54 12.57 4.76 0.75
CA GLN A 54 13.74 5.51 0.32
C GLN A 54 13.70 5.77 -1.19
N GLU A 55 13.48 4.74 -2.01
CA GLU A 55 13.38 4.86 -3.46
C GLU A 55 12.23 5.81 -3.87
N THR A 56 11.11 5.77 -3.15
CA THR A 56 9.99 6.69 -3.35
C THR A 56 10.40 8.13 -3.16
N TYR A 57 11.11 8.46 -2.08
CA TYR A 57 11.58 9.84 -1.85
C TYR A 57 12.67 10.25 -2.85
N LEU A 58 13.57 9.35 -3.25
CA LEU A 58 14.55 9.64 -4.30
C LEU A 58 13.86 10.01 -5.62
N ARG A 59 12.79 9.30 -6.00
CA ARG A 59 11.96 9.64 -7.17
C ARG A 59 11.19 10.94 -6.98
N ALA A 60 10.62 11.15 -5.79
CA ALA A 60 9.86 12.36 -5.46
C ALA A 60 10.75 13.60 -5.54
N LEU A 61 11.95 13.57 -4.98
CA LEU A 61 12.89 14.71 -5.02
C LEU A 61 13.29 15.08 -6.45
N ARG A 62 13.52 14.09 -7.32
CA ARG A 62 13.81 14.34 -8.75
C ARG A 62 12.61 14.95 -9.48
N ALA A 63 11.39 14.58 -9.09
CA ALA A 63 10.15 15.05 -9.72
C ALA A 63 9.61 16.35 -9.10
N LEU A 64 10.08 16.74 -7.91
CA LEU A 64 9.50 17.81 -7.09
C LEU A 64 9.48 19.15 -7.82
N GLY A 65 10.54 19.47 -8.58
CA GLY A 65 10.62 20.71 -9.35
C GLY A 65 9.52 20.86 -10.42
N GLY A 66 8.88 19.76 -10.84
CA GLY A 66 7.74 19.77 -11.76
C GLY A 66 6.37 19.64 -11.07
N PHE A 67 6.31 19.78 -9.75
CA PHE A 67 5.04 19.70 -9.03
C PHE A 67 4.23 21.00 -9.18
N GLU A 68 3.16 20.93 -9.98
CA GLU A 68 2.30 22.07 -10.33
C GLU A 68 1.09 22.24 -9.40
N GLY A 69 0.91 21.39 -8.38
CA GLY A 69 -0.25 21.46 -7.49
C GLY A 69 -1.59 21.06 -8.12
N ARG A 70 -1.57 20.34 -9.26
CA ARG A 70 -2.79 19.81 -9.91
C ARG A 70 -3.54 18.76 -9.08
N SER A 71 -2.85 18.15 -8.12
CA SER A 71 -3.41 17.33 -7.05
C SER A 71 -2.76 17.76 -5.73
N GLY A 72 -3.38 17.42 -4.59
CA GLY A 72 -2.73 17.58 -3.29
C GLY A 72 -1.40 16.81 -3.21
N LEU A 73 -0.49 17.26 -2.33
CA LEU A 73 0.84 16.67 -2.13
C LEU A 73 0.72 15.18 -1.77
N ARG A 74 -0.28 14.84 -0.94
CA ARG A 74 -0.55 13.47 -0.51
C ARG A 74 -0.81 12.54 -1.69
N THR A 75 -1.76 12.90 -2.55
CA THR A 75 -2.11 12.13 -3.74
C THR A 75 -0.90 12.00 -4.68
N TRP A 76 -0.19 13.10 -4.92
CA TRP A 76 1.00 13.09 -5.77
C TRP A 76 2.10 12.15 -5.24
N LEU A 77 2.41 12.21 -3.94
CA LEU A 77 3.45 11.37 -3.35
C LEU A 77 3.03 9.89 -3.31
N LEU A 78 1.76 9.60 -3.04
CA LEU A 78 1.22 8.24 -3.04
C LEU A 78 1.17 7.62 -4.45
N VAL A 79 0.99 8.42 -5.50
CA VAL A 79 1.15 7.96 -6.90
C VAL A 79 2.58 7.45 -7.13
N ILE A 80 3.59 8.20 -6.67
CA ILE A 80 5.00 7.81 -6.81
C ILE A 80 5.27 6.54 -5.99
N ALA A 81 4.82 6.50 -4.73
CA ALA A 81 4.97 5.35 -3.85
C ALA A 81 4.36 4.07 -4.47
N ARG A 82 3.14 4.19 -5.00
CA ARG A 82 2.45 3.10 -5.69
C ARG A 82 3.24 2.59 -6.88
N ARG A 83 3.72 3.48 -7.74
CA ARG A 83 4.55 3.10 -8.91
C ARG A 83 5.80 2.35 -8.48
N THR A 84 6.48 2.83 -7.44
CA THR A 84 7.65 2.16 -6.86
C THR A 84 7.34 0.74 -6.39
N VAL A 85 6.21 0.53 -5.69
CA VAL A 85 5.74 -0.80 -5.25
C VAL A 85 5.40 -1.69 -6.44
N VAL A 86 4.64 -1.19 -7.42
CA VAL A 86 4.24 -1.95 -8.61
C VAL A 86 5.47 -2.39 -9.41
N ASP A 87 6.44 -1.50 -9.60
CA ASP A 87 7.72 -1.82 -10.27
C ASP A 87 8.50 -2.89 -9.51
N HIS A 88 8.50 -2.84 -8.18
CA HIS A 88 9.13 -3.85 -7.33
C HIS A 88 8.46 -5.22 -7.47
N LEU A 89 7.13 -5.30 -7.33
CA LEU A 89 6.39 -6.55 -7.45
C LEU A 89 6.52 -7.17 -8.85
N ARG A 90 6.53 -6.35 -9.91
CA ARG A 90 6.79 -6.81 -11.29
C ARG A 90 8.19 -7.41 -11.45
N ARG A 91 9.21 -6.78 -10.85
CA ARG A 91 10.58 -7.29 -10.86
C ARG A 91 10.70 -8.61 -10.09
N GLN A 92 10.06 -8.72 -8.93
CA GLN A 92 10.04 -9.97 -8.16
C GLN A 92 9.36 -11.11 -8.95
N ALA A 93 8.24 -10.81 -9.63
CA ALA A 93 7.52 -11.80 -10.44
C ALA A 93 8.29 -12.27 -11.69
N SER A 94 9.15 -11.41 -12.25
CA SER A 94 9.90 -11.68 -13.49
C SER A 94 11.28 -12.31 -13.25
N ARG A 95 11.73 -12.42 -11.99
CA ARG A 95 13.04 -12.99 -11.65
C ARG A 95 13.01 -14.50 -11.90
N PRO A 96 13.88 -15.06 -12.77
CA PRO A 96 13.95 -16.51 -12.96
C PRO A 96 14.20 -17.17 -11.61
N ARG A 97 13.30 -18.06 -11.19
CA ARG A 97 13.56 -18.95 -10.05
C ARG A 97 14.70 -19.86 -10.50
N THR A 98 15.86 -19.74 -9.88
CA THR A 98 16.91 -20.74 -10.03
C THR A 98 16.34 -22.06 -9.49
N ALA A 99 15.89 -22.92 -10.41
CA ALA A 99 15.40 -24.29 -10.24
C ALA A 99 14.35 -24.53 -9.14
N ASP A 100 13.08 -24.56 -9.54
CA ASP A 100 12.29 -25.78 -9.37
C ASP A 100 11.62 -26.05 -10.71
N LEU A 101 12.07 -27.13 -11.36
CA LEU A 101 11.47 -27.70 -12.55
C LEU A 101 10.09 -28.22 -12.15
N ASP A 102 9.03 -27.47 -12.47
CA ASP A 102 7.92 -28.04 -13.23
C ASP A 102 6.88 -26.99 -13.60
N ASP A 103 6.46 -27.16 -14.85
CA ASP A 103 5.26 -26.66 -15.50
C ASP A 103 5.23 -25.20 -15.99
N TRP A 104 5.42 -25.12 -17.29
CA TRP A 104 5.36 -23.94 -18.15
C TRP A 104 3.90 -23.60 -18.48
N THR A 105 3.66 -22.32 -18.78
CA THR A 105 2.40 -21.71 -19.29
C THR A 105 1.39 -21.23 -18.26
N VAL A 106 1.47 -19.93 -17.93
CA VAL A 106 0.40 -19.26 -17.20
C VAL A 106 0.23 -17.77 -17.61
N PRO A 107 -0.97 -17.33 -18.02
CA PRO A 107 -1.29 -15.93 -18.35
C PRO A 107 -1.19 -14.95 -17.16
N ALA A 108 -1.04 -13.66 -17.48
CA ALA A 108 -0.80 -12.54 -16.56
C ALA A 108 -1.76 -12.44 -15.35
N GLU A 109 -2.93 -13.08 -15.38
CA GLU A 109 -3.89 -13.13 -14.27
C GLU A 109 -3.43 -13.99 -13.08
N ARG A 110 -2.47 -14.91 -13.23
CA ARG A 110 -1.96 -15.70 -12.09
C ARG A 110 -0.71 -15.12 -11.42
N ALA A 111 -0.15 -14.01 -11.93
CA ALA A 111 0.97 -13.34 -11.25
C ALA A 111 0.55 -12.80 -9.87
N ALA A 112 -0.72 -12.39 -9.73
CA ALA A 112 -1.31 -11.94 -8.47
C ALA A 112 -1.42 -13.04 -7.40
N ALA A 113 -1.36 -14.32 -7.78
CA ALA A 113 -1.58 -15.46 -6.87
C ALA A 113 -0.30 -16.01 -6.22
N ARG A 114 0.88 -15.42 -6.45
CA ARG A 114 2.18 -16.04 -6.09
C ARG A 114 3.09 -15.21 -5.18
N TRP A 115 2.59 -14.13 -4.59
CA TRP A 115 3.31 -13.46 -3.49
C TRP A 115 3.11 -14.28 -2.20
N ARG A 116 4.19 -14.84 -1.65
CA ARG A 116 4.19 -15.51 -0.35
C ARG A 116 4.66 -14.50 0.70
N PRO A 117 3.86 -14.15 1.72
CA PRO A 117 4.26 -13.20 2.75
C PRO A 117 5.44 -13.74 3.58
N SER A 118 6.42 -12.88 3.84
CA SER A 118 7.60 -13.16 4.67
C SER A 118 7.30 -13.01 6.17
N SER A 119 7.64 -14.06 6.92
CA SER A 119 7.81 -14.23 8.39
C SER A 119 6.79 -13.59 9.35
N ARG A 120 6.06 -14.49 10.01
CA ARG A 120 5.12 -14.31 11.13
C ARG A 120 5.75 -13.64 12.36
N SER A 121 5.10 -12.62 12.90
CA SER A 121 5.31 -12.08 14.25
C SER A 121 3.96 -11.93 14.94
N SER A 122 3.76 -12.53 16.12
CA SER A 122 2.42 -12.64 16.74
C SER A 122 1.93 -11.32 17.35
N GLY A 123 0.77 -10.83 16.91
CA GLY A 123 0.06 -9.68 17.47
C GLY A 123 -1.17 -9.28 16.63
N ALA A 124 -2.16 -8.58 17.21
CA ALA A 124 -3.40 -8.18 16.52
C ALA A 124 -3.17 -7.32 15.26
N ALA A 125 -2.10 -6.51 15.22
CA ALA A 125 -1.70 -5.76 14.04
C ALA A 125 -1.16 -6.67 12.90
N THR A 126 -0.66 -7.85 13.25
CA THR A 126 -0.23 -8.88 12.30
C THR A 126 -1.44 -9.57 11.68
N GLU A 127 -2.48 -9.87 12.47
CA GLU A 127 -3.69 -10.51 11.93
C GLU A 127 -4.38 -9.66 10.83
N VAL A 128 -4.45 -8.34 11.03
CA VAL A 128 -5.00 -7.44 9.99
C VAL A 128 -4.10 -7.42 8.75
N THR A 129 -2.78 -7.40 8.94
CA THR A 129 -1.83 -7.39 7.82
C THR A 129 -1.91 -8.72 7.04
N ASP A 130 -1.97 -9.85 7.74
CA ASP A 130 -2.09 -11.19 7.17
C ASP A 130 -3.41 -11.37 6.39
N LEU A 131 -4.51 -10.78 6.88
CA LEU A 131 -5.80 -10.79 6.18
C LEU A 131 -5.76 -9.93 4.92
N LEU A 132 -5.17 -8.72 5.00
CA LEU A 132 -4.95 -7.88 3.82
C LEU A 132 -4.08 -8.60 2.79
N ASP A 133 -3.07 -9.33 3.26
CA ASP A 133 -2.13 -10.11 2.46
C ASP A 133 -2.77 -11.24 1.64
N ARG A 134 -3.98 -11.66 2.01
CA ARG A 134 -4.77 -12.66 1.27
C ARG A 134 -5.65 -12.06 0.19
N LEU A 135 -5.86 -10.73 0.18
CA LEU A 135 -6.60 -10.06 -0.88
C LEU A 135 -5.74 -9.92 -2.14
N PRO A 136 -6.35 -10.02 -3.34
CA PRO A 136 -5.72 -9.59 -4.58
C PRO A 136 -5.21 -8.14 -4.47
N VAL A 137 -4.05 -7.87 -5.06
CA VAL A 137 -3.33 -6.60 -4.88
C VAL A 137 -4.19 -5.38 -5.22
N GLU A 138 -5.03 -5.46 -6.26
CA GLU A 138 -5.89 -4.35 -6.68
C GLU A 138 -7.00 -4.04 -5.66
N ARG A 139 -7.49 -5.08 -4.98
CA ARG A 139 -8.52 -4.95 -3.93
C ARG A 139 -7.91 -4.43 -2.64
N ARG A 140 -6.76 -4.99 -2.25
CA ARG A 140 -5.97 -4.53 -1.11
C ARG A 140 -5.64 -3.05 -1.23
N GLU A 141 -5.12 -2.65 -2.39
CA GLU A 141 -4.75 -1.27 -2.69
C GLU A 141 -5.91 -0.29 -2.54
N ALA A 142 -7.07 -0.60 -3.15
CA ALA A 142 -8.25 0.25 -3.04
C ALA A 142 -8.76 0.35 -1.59
N LEU A 143 -8.70 -0.75 -0.83
CA LEU A 143 -9.09 -0.77 0.58
C LEU A 143 -8.12 0.03 1.45
N VAL A 144 -6.81 -0.13 1.24
CA VAL A 144 -5.77 0.60 1.97
C VAL A 144 -5.90 2.11 1.75
N LEU A 145 -5.98 2.56 0.49
CA LEU A 145 -6.06 3.99 0.18
C LEU A 145 -7.29 4.65 0.80
N THR A 146 -8.42 3.94 0.86
CA THR A 146 -9.68 4.53 1.33
C THR A 146 -9.93 4.34 2.83
N GLN A 147 -9.50 3.23 3.42
CA GLN A 147 -9.83 2.88 4.82
C GLN A 147 -8.66 3.10 5.78
N LEU A 148 -7.42 2.87 5.33
CA LEU A 148 -6.23 3.02 6.18
C LEU A 148 -5.58 4.38 5.98
N VAL A 149 -5.44 4.81 4.72
CA VAL A 149 -4.93 6.15 4.38
C VAL A 149 -6.05 7.18 4.53
N GLY A 150 -7.30 6.85 4.18
CA GLY A 150 -8.45 7.75 4.35
C GLY A 150 -8.69 8.70 3.18
N LEU A 151 -8.18 8.39 1.99
CA LEU A 151 -8.48 9.17 0.78
C LEU A 151 -9.94 8.99 0.35
N GLY A 152 -10.51 10.04 -0.24
CA GLY A 152 -11.77 9.92 -0.96
C GLY A 152 -11.66 8.98 -2.16
N TYR A 153 -12.79 8.46 -2.65
CA TYR A 153 -12.77 7.55 -3.80
C TYR A 153 -12.20 8.19 -5.08
N ALA A 154 -12.35 9.50 -5.25
CA ALA A 154 -11.77 10.23 -6.38
C ALA A 154 -10.24 10.29 -6.30
N GLU A 155 -9.70 10.69 -5.16
CA GLU A 155 -8.24 10.74 -4.95
C GLU A 155 -7.61 9.35 -5.02
N ALA A 156 -8.26 8.34 -4.44
CA ALA A 156 -7.81 6.95 -4.55
C ALA A 156 -7.81 6.48 -6.02
N ALA A 157 -8.79 6.90 -6.82
CA ALA A 157 -8.83 6.64 -8.25
C ALA A 157 -7.66 7.28 -9.00
N ASP A 158 -7.29 8.51 -8.63
CA ASP A 158 -6.12 9.21 -9.19
C ASP A 158 -4.81 8.49 -8.82
N VAL A 159 -4.66 8.03 -7.56
CA VAL A 159 -3.51 7.24 -7.13
C VAL A 159 -3.40 5.94 -7.91
N ILE A 160 -4.51 5.22 -8.07
CA ILE A 160 -4.56 3.92 -8.73
C ILE A 160 -4.45 4.04 -10.26
N GLY A 161 -4.91 5.15 -10.85
CA GLY A 161 -5.05 5.33 -12.29
C GLY A 161 -6.22 4.51 -12.86
N CYS A 162 -7.40 4.54 -12.22
CA CYS A 162 -8.60 3.84 -12.69
C CYS A 162 -9.87 4.65 -12.43
N PRO A 163 -11.03 4.32 -13.04
CA PRO A 163 -12.29 5.01 -12.77
C PRO A 163 -12.74 4.91 -11.30
N VAL A 164 -13.38 5.95 -10.77
CA VAL A 164 -13.91 5.99 -9.39
C VAL A 164 -14.87 4.82 -9.11
N GLY A 165 -15.69 4.41 -10.08
CA GLY A 165 -16.56 3.24 -9.97
C GLY A 165 -15.79 1.93 -9.76
N THR A 166 -14.60 1.80 -10.35
CA THR A 166 -13.71 0.65 -10.17
C THR A 166 -13.19 0.60 -8.73
N VAL A 167 -12.77 1.74 -8.16
CA VAL A 167 -12.36 1.82 -6.74
C VAL A 167 -13.50 1.36 -5.82
N ARG A 168 -14.71 1.89 -6.03
CA ARG A 168 -15.89 1.51 -5.23
C ARG A 168 -16.14 0.00 -5.28
N SER A 169 -16.11 -0.59 -6.47
CA SER A 169 -16.33 -2.03 -6.65
C SER A 169 -15.22 -2.89 -6.02
N ARG A 170 -13.96 -2.42 -6.05
CA ARG A 170 -12.82 -3.12 -5.42
C ARG A 170 -12.92 -3.08 -3.90
N VAL A 171 -13.29 -1.94 -3.33
CA VAL A 171 -13.50 -1.79 -1.88
C VAL A 171 -14.66 -2.67 -1.40
N ALA A 172 -15.77 -2.72 -2.13
CA ALA A 172 -16.91 -3.56 -1.78
C ALA A 172 -16.50 -5.06 -1.71
N ARG A 173 -15.85 -5.56 -2.77
CA ARG A 173 -15.38 -6.95 -2.83
C ARG A 173 -14.32 -7.26 -1.76
N ALA A 174 -13.38 -6.34 -1.52
CA ALA A 174 -12.39 -6.49 -0.47
C ALA A 174 -13.06 -6.68 0.91
N ARG A 175 -14.10 -5.90 1.21
CA ARG A 175 -14.85 -6.02 2.48
C ARG A 175 -15.60 -7.35 2.58
N GLU A 176 -16.25 -7.79 1.51
CA GLU A 176 -16.95 -9.09 1.47
C GLU A 176 -15.98 -10.27 1.70
N GLU A 177 -14.82 -10.24 1.05
CA GLU A 177 -13.77 -11.26 1.22
C GLU A 177 -13.21 -11.27 2.65
N LEU A 178 -12.89 -10.11 3.20
CA LEU A 178 -12.41 -10.01 4.58
C LEU A 178 -13.45 -10.49 5.59
N ALA A 179 -14.73 -10.13 5.40
CA ALA A 179 -15.83 -10.61 6.25
C ALA A 179 -15.94 -12.14 6.21
N THR A 180 -15.78 -12.73 5.02
CA THR A 180 -15.79 -14.20 4.84
C THR A 180 -14.60 -14.85 5.54
N MET A 181 -13.40 -14.28 5.42
CA MET A 181 -12.19 -14.79 6.09
C MET A 181 -12.31 -14.71 7.61
N LEU A 182 -12.88 -13.63 8.15
CA LEU A 182 -13.11 -13.45 9.58
C LEU A 182 -14.16 -14.44 10.12
N ALA A 183 -15.26 -14.65 9.39
CA ALA A 183 -16.29 -15.63 9.77
C ALA A 183 -15.73 -17.06 9.79
N ALA A 184 -14.84 -17.40 8.85
CA ALA A 184 -14.18 -18.71 8.81
C ALA A 184 -13.14 -18.89 9.94
N GLY A 185 -12.49 -17.82 10.40
CA GLY A 185 -11.53 -17.86 11.51
C GLY A 185 -12.19 -17.91 12.90
N GLY A 186 -13.36 -17.28 13.06
CA GLY A 186 -14.13 -17.26 14.30
C GLY A 186 -14.93 -18.55 14.58
N GLY A 187 -14.97 -19.49 13.65
CA GLY A 187 -15.65 -20.79 13.80
C GLY A 187 -14.86 -21.85 14.57
N GLN A 188 -13.62 -21.54 14.99
CA GLN A 188 -12.73 -22.46 15.70
C GLN A 188 -12.81 -22.34 17.24
N GLU A 189 -13.90 -21.80 17.79
CA GLU A 189 -14.27 -21.91 19.21
C GLU A 189 -15.59 -22.70 19.34
N GLY A 190 -15.54 -24.00 19.05
CA GLY A 190 -16.61 -24.94 19.37
C GLY A 190 -16.57 -25.34 20.86
N PRO A 191 -17.72 -25.66 21.48
CA PRO A 191 -17.90 -25.63 22.93
C PRO A 191 -16.98 -26.60 23.66
N SER A 192 -16.23 -26.08 24.63
CA SER A 192 -15.58 -26.88 25.67
C SER A 192 -16.67 -27.64 26.41
N ALA A 193 -16.84 -28.91 26.05
CA ALA A 193 -17.68 -29.83 26.78
C ALA A 193 -17.09 -29.98 28.18
N ALA A 194 -17.75 -29.33 29.15
CA ALA A 194 -17.66 -29.70 30.55
C ALA A 194 -18.12 -31.16 30.70
N ALA A 195 -17.18 -32.09 30.63
CA ALA A 195 -17.36 -33.44 31.11
C ALA A 195 -16.94 -33.48 32.58
N ARG A 196 -17.91 -33.93 33.39
CA ARG A 196 -17.91 -34.08 34.83
C ARG A 196 -16.89 -35.10 35.33
#